data_AF-A0A842WGM7-F1
#
_entry.id   AF-A0A842WGM7-F1
#
_cell.length_a   1.000
_cell.length_b   1.000
_cell.length_c   1.000
_cell.angle_alpha   90.00
_cell.angle_beta   90.00
_cell.angle_gamma   90.00
#
_symmetry.space_group_name_H-M   'P 1'
#
loop_
_entity.id
_entity.type
_entity.pdbx_description
1 polymer ?
#
loop_
_entity_poly.entity_id
_entity_poly.type
_entity_poly.pdbx_seq_one_letter_code
_entity_poly.pdbx_strand_id
1 'polypeptide(L)'
;MRKAIDFLISVNPDLSNLAENMDEAVYRLEDVAVELREIAQQSHFDPLKMERIEERLGLIRRLKRKHGMDLEGLLEYREELNQEAGATLDIKSKVKKLSSEMESRKEEYFQRAAELTKQRKKAAKGLEKTMSKELKDLAMPQAVFSVSVQPLEKDKSTAQGREKVEFQLAANPGEASLPLAKVASGGELSRIMLAIKAMQVYRESAGTVIFDEVDSGIGGHTAKAVGARLAQVSRKQQLLCITHLHQIAALADHHLFVQKRVVDSRTRIEVSSLHDESRVEELARMLGAGPDSDSAKRHVKRMMEEKTLGVSG
;
A
#
# COMPACT_ATOMS: atom_id res chain seq x y z
N MET A 1 85.07 -61.13 49.16
CA MET A 1 84.77 -62.56 48.92
C MET A 1 85.73 -63.20 47.94
N ARG A 2 85.86 -62.72 46.69
CA ARG A 2 86.75 -63.32 45.66
C ARG A 2 88.18 -63.62 46.15
N LYS A 3 88.88 -62.60 46.68
CA LYS A 3 90.22 -62.75 47.28
C LYS A 3 90.31 -63.77 48.43
N ALA A 4 89.22 -64.01 49.16
CA ALA A 4 89.19 -64.98 50.26
C ALA A 4 88.96 -66.41 49.75
N ILE A 5 88.22 -66.56 48.65
CA ILE A 5 87.97 -67.85 47.98
C ILE A 5 89.20 -68.28 47.18
N ASP A 6 89.87 -67.35 46.48
CA ASP A 6 91.14 -67.62 45.80
C ASP A 6 92.22 -68.12 46.77
N PHE A 7 92.25 -67.56 47.99
CA PHE A 7 93.12 -68.02 49.07
C PHE A 7 92.75 -69.44 49.55
N LEU A 8 91.46 -69.75 49.69
CA LEU A 8 91.00 -71.09 50.10
C LEU A 8 91.25 -72.17 49.03
N ILE A 9 91.17 -71.82 47.75
CA ILE A 9 91.53 -72.71 46.63
C ILE A 9 93.02 -73.07 46.68
N SER A 10 93.89 -72.13 47.08
CA SER A 10 95.33 -72.40 47.23
C SER A 10 95.65 -73.41 48.34
N VAL A 11 94.71 -73.66 49.25
CA VAL A 11 94.85 -74.58 50.40
C VAL A 11 94.10 -75.91 50.16
N ASN A 12 92.95 -75.89 49.47
CA ASN A 12 92.20 -77.09 49.08
C ASN A 12 91.70 -76.97 47.62
N PRO A 13 92.32 -77.72 46.68
CA PRO A 13 91.95 -77.67 45.25
C PRO A 13 90.51 -78.08 44.96
N ASP A 14 89.89 -78.90 45.83
CA ASP A 14 88.52 -79.40 45.64
C ASP A 14 87.46 -78.27 45.72
N LEU A 15 87.84 -77.08 46.21
CA LEU A 15 86.97 -75.90 46.29
C LEU A 15 86.87 -75.11 44.97
N SER A 16 87.64 -75.48 43.94
CA SER A 16 87.63 -74.81 42.63
C SER A 16 86.25 -74.81 41.99
N ASN A 17 85.55 -75.95 42.03
CA ASN A 17 84.18 -76.07 41.49
C ASN A 17 83.17 -75.16 42.21
N LEU A 18 83.36 -74.91 43.51
CA LEU A 18 82.48 -74.01 44.26
C LEU A 18 82.70 -72.54 43.89
N ALA A 19 83.96 -72.18 43.59
CA ALA A 19 84.32 -70.84 43.13
C ALA A 19 83.79 -70.58 41.71
N GLU A 20 83.87 -71.56 40.82
CA GLU A 20 83.28 -71.50 39.48
C GLU A 20 81.75 -71.34 39.55
N ASN A 21 81.07 -72.14 40.38
CA ASN A 21 79.62 -72.01 40.58
C ASN A 21 79.21 -70.64 41.15
N MET A 22 80.02 -70.08 42.05
CA MET A 22 79.76 -68.74 42.61
C MET A 22 79.98 -67.65 41.56
N ASP A 23 81.04 -67.74 40.77
CA ASP A 23 81.30 -66.80 39.68
C ASP A 23 80.16 -66.88 38.64
N GLU A 24 79.69 -68.08 38.29
CA GLU A 24 78.53 -68.27 37.40
C GLU A 24 77.24 -67.65 37.99
N ALA A 25 77.00 -67.80 39.30
CA ALA A 25 75.86 -67.17 39.97
C ALA A 25 75.96 -65.64 39.99
N VAL A 26 77.17 -65.09 40.13
CA VAL A 26 77.42 -63.63 40.05
C VAL A 26 77.13 -63.13 38.64
N TYR A 27 77.63 -63.80 37.59
CA TYR A 27 77.33 -63.44 36.21
C TYR A 27 75.82 -63.50 35.91
N ARG A 28 75.12 -64.53 36.41
CA ARG A 28 73.66 -64.63 36.28
C ARG A 28 72.91 -63.50 36.97
N LEU A 29 73.37 -63.05 38.13
CA LEU A 29 72.77 -61.90 38.83
C LEU A 29 73.06 -60.58 38.12
N GLU A 30 74.25 -60.44 37.52
CA GLU A 30 74.59 -59.30 36.68
C GLU A 30 73.72 -59.24 35.43
N ASP A 31 73.50 -60.37 34.75
CA ASP A 31 72.60 -60.48 33.59
C ASP A 31 71.15 -60.06 33.95
N VAL A 32 70.61 -60.58 35.06
CA VAL A 32 69.26 -60.22 35.54
C VAL A 32 69.18 -58.72 35.89
N ALA A 33 70.23 -58.16 36.47
CA ALA A 33 70.29 -56.72 36.79
C ALA A 33 70.34 -55.85 35.52
N VAL A 34 70.98 -56.34 34.45
CA VAL A 34 70.98 -55.68 33.13
C VAL A 34 69.59 -55.74 32.50
N GLU A 35 68.95 -56.91 32.46
CA GLU A 35 67.58 -57.06 31.91
C GLU A 35 66.56 -56.19 32.65
N LEU A 36 66.59 -56.14 33.99
CA LEU A 36 65.72 -55.28 34.78
C LEU A 36 65.94 -53.79 34.46
N ARG A 37 67.19 -53.39 34.21
CA ARG A 37 67.53 -52.01 33.86
C ARG A 37 67.06 -51.65 32.46
N GLU A 38 67.14 -52.58 31.51
CA GLU A 38 66.60 -52.40 30.16
C GLU A 38 65.07 -52.29 30.18
N ILE A 39 64.36 -53.16 30.93
CA ILE A 39 62.90 -53.09 31.09
C ILE A 39 62.48 -51.75 31.73
N ALA A 40 63.19 -51.32 32.77
CA ALA A 40 62.93 -50.03 33.43
C ALA A 40 63.16 -48.83 32.48
N GLN A 41 64.17 -48.90 31.60
CA GLN A 41 64.43 -47.86 30.59
C GLN A 41 63.41 -47.88 29.45
N GLN A 42 62.83 -49.04 29.11
CA GLN A 42 61.75 -49.16 28.12
C GLN A 42 60.39 -48.65 28.62
N SER A 43 60.20 -48.51 29.93
CA SER A 43 59.02 -47.85 30.51
C SER A 43 59.10 -46.34 30.33
N HIS A 44 58.73 -45.85 29.14
CA HIS A 44 58.64 -44.43 28.85
C HIS A 44 57.38 -43.82 29.49
N PHE A 45 57.46 -43.53 30.79
CA PHE A 45 56.47 -42.73 31.49
C PHE A 45 56.69 -41.26 31.10
N ASP A 46 55.93 -40.76 30.13
CA ASP A 46 55.92 -39.36 29.72
C ASP A 46 55.00 -38.56 30.67
N PRO A 47 55.55 -37.81 31.66
CA PRO A 47 54.75 -37.15 32.68
C PRO A 47 53.89 -36.04 32.08
N LEU A 48 54.36 -35.37 31.02
CA LEU A 48 53.63 -34.31 30.33
C LEU A 48 52.43 -34.87 29.58
N LYS A 49 52.56 -36.07 29.00
CA LYS A 49 51.44 -36.76 28.36
C LYS A 49 50.39 -37.18 29.40
N MET A 50 50.82 -37.65 30.57
CA MET A 50 49.91 -38.00 31.66
C MET A 50 49.12 -36.79 32.17
N GLU A 51 49.81 -35.68 32.43
CA GLU A 51 49.20 -34.42 32.87
C GLU A 51 48.15 -33.93 31.86
N ARG A 52 48.46 -33.95 30.56
CA ARG A 52 47.50 -33.60 29.48
C ARG A 52 46.26 -34.50 29.48
N ILE A 53 46.42 -35.80 29.74
CA ILE A 53 45.31 -36.76 29.80
C ILE A 53 44.43 -36.47 31.02
N GLU A 54 45.04 -36.22 32.18
CA GLU A 54 44.31 -35.90 33.42
C GLU A 54 43.55 -34.57 33.32
N GLU A 55 44.18 -33.53 32.76
CA GLU A 55 43.52 -32.25 32.47
C GLU A 55 42.32 -32.43 31.54
N ARG A 56 42.49 -33.22 30.47
CA ARG A 56 41.42 -33.50 29.51
C ARG A 56 40.27 -34.27 30.15
N LEU A 57 40.55 -35.29 30.95
CA LEU A 57 39.54 -36.04 31.70
C LEU A 57 38.84 -35.15 32.73
N GLY A 58 39.58 -34.29 33.42
CA GLY A 58 39.05 -33.30 34.36
C GLY A 58 38.08 -32.34 33.69
N LEU A 59 38.42 -31.82 32.51
CA LEU A 59 37.53 -30.98 31.70
C LEU A 59 36.25 -31.72 31.33
N ILE A 60 36.35 -32.96 30.83
CA ILE A 60 35.18 -33.77 30.45
C ILE A 60 34.27 -33.98 31.67
N ARG A 61 34.82 -34.34 32.83
CA ARG A 61 34.04 -34.53 34.07
C ARG A 61 33.32 -33.25 34.49
N ARG A 62 33.98 -32.09 34.41
CA ARG A 62 33.36 -30.79 34.71
C ARG A 62 32.20 -30.49 33.77
N LEU A 63 32.37 -30.72 32.47
CA LEU A 63 31.32 -30.50 31.47
C LEU A 63 30.13 -31.46 31.67
N LYS A 64 30.39 -32.75 31.90
CA LYS A 64 29.35 -33.74 32.20
C LYS A 64 28.52 -33.32 33.42
N ARG A 65 29.19 -32.86 34.48
CA ARG A 65 28.51 -32.38 35.70
C ARG A 65 27.73 -31.09 35.46
N LYS A 66 28.27 -30.13 34.70
CA LYS A 66 27.62 -28.84 34.43
C LYS A 66 26.33 -29.01 33.63
N HIS A 67 26.33 -29.91 32.65
CA HIS A 67 25.19 -30.10 31.73
C HIS A 67 24.33 -31.32 32.07
N GLY A 68 24.73 -32.14 33.06
CA GLY A 68 23.97 -33.32 33.48
C GLY A 68 23.91 -34.44 32.42
N MET A 69 24.87 -34.47 31.51
CA MET A 69 24.91 -35.36 30.34
C MET A 69 26.18 -36.21 30.33
N ASP A 70 26.16 -37.31 29.59
CA ASP A 70 27.35 -38.11 29.31
C ASP A 70 28.16 -37.53 28.13
N LEU A 71 29.14 -38.27 27.60
CA LEU A 71 30.05 -37.72 26.60
C LEU A 71 29.37 -37.58 25.23
N GLU A 72 28.53 -38.57 24.88
CA GLU A 72 27.76 -38.59 23.63
C GLU A 72 26.72 -37.46 23.66
N GLY A 73 25.96 -37.33 24.76
CA GLY A 73 25.00 -36.23 24.93
C GLY A 73 25.66 -34.84 24.92
N LEU A 74 26.88 -34.69 25.45
CA LEU A 74 27.62 -33.42 25.33
C LEU A 74 28.02 -33.07 23.89
N LEU A 75 28.34 -34.08 23.06
CA LEU A 75 28.70 -33.86 21.66
C LEU A 75 27.47 -33.51 20.82
N GLU A 76 26.35 -34.17 21.07
CA GLU A 76 25.05 -33.83 20.47
C GLU A 76 24.62 -32.42 20.87
N TYR A 77 24.68 -32.09 22.17
CA TYR A 77 24.33 -30.76 22.68
C TYR A 77 25.22 -29.65 22.09
N ARG A 78 26.52 -29.92 21.86
CA ARG A 78 27.40 -28.98 21.15
C ARG A 78 26.92 -28.75 19.72
N GLU A 79 26.50 -29.80 19.04
CA GLU A 79 25.99 -29.69 17.66
C GLU A 79 24.67 -28.91 17.62
N GLU A 80 23.76 -29.17 18.55
CA GLU A 80 22.52 -28.39 18.74
C GLU A 80 22.83 -26.90 18.97
N LEU A 81 23.74 -26.58 19.90
CA LEU A 81 24.15 -25.20 20.18
C LEU A 81 24.79 -24.51 18.96
N ASN A 82 25.60 -25.24 18.19
CA ASN A 82 26.20 -24.72 16.96
C ASN A 82 25.14 -24.45 15.88
N GLN A 83 24.14 -25.33 15.74
CA GLN A 83 23.02 -25.13 14.83
C GLN A 83 22.17 -23.93 15.25
N GLU A 84 21.86 -23.80 16.54
CA GLU A 84 21.09 -22.68 17.09
C GLU A 84 21.84 -21.34 16.93
N ALA A 85 23.15 -21.33 17.20
CA ALA A 85 24.00 -20.17 16.99
C ALA A 85 24.07 -19.78 15.50
N GLY A 86 24.22 -20.76 14.60
CA GLY A 86 24.19 -20.57 13.16
C GLY A 86 22.87 -19.99 12.66
N ALA A 87 21.74 -20.56 13.11
CA ALA A 87 20.40 -20.08 12.79
C ALA A 87 20.17 -18.64 13.28
N THR A 88 20.65 -18.30 14.49
CA THR A 88 20.52 -16.94 15.05
C THR A 88 21.33 -15.92 14.25
N LEU A 89 22.54 -16.27 13.83
CA LEU A 89 23.37 -15.42 12.97
C LEU A 89 22.70 -15.20 11.60
N ASP A 90 22.12 -16.24 11.01
CA ASP A 90 21.38 -16.14 9.76
C ASP A 90 20.16 -15.21 9.89
N ILE A 91 19.38 -15.34 10.97
CA ILE A 91 18.24 -14.45 11.26
C ILE A 91 18.69 -12.98 11.36
N LYS A 92 19.77 -12.69 12.12
CA LYS A 92 20.29 -11.31 12.22
C LYS A 92 20.70 -10.77 10.85
N SER A 93 21.33 -11.60 10.03
CA SER A 93 21.73 -11.24 8.66
C SER A 93 20.50 -10.92 7.78
N LYS A 94 19.46 -11.76 7.88
CA LYS A 94 18.20 -11.63 7.14
C LYS A 94 17.42 -10.39 7.56
N VAL A 95 17.35 -10.11 8.86
CA VAL A 95 16.73 -8.87 9.39
C VAL A 95 17.48 -7.65 8.85
N LYS A 96 18.82 -7.63 8.92
CA LYS A 96 19.60 -6.51 8.39
C LYS A 96 19.36 -6.29 6.90
N LYS A 97 19.30 -7.37 6.10
CA LYS A 97 19.00 -7.31 4.66
C LYS A 97 17.59 -6.76 4.41
N LEU A 98 16.57 -7.32 5.05
CA LEU A 98 15.18 -6.89 4.89
C LEU A 98 14.97 -5.44 5.36
N SER A 99 15.62 -5.00 6.44
CA SER A 99 15.58 -3.60 6.88
C SER A 99 16.20 -2.66 5.85
N SER A 100 17.31 -3.04 5.23
CA SER A 100 17.93 -2.26 4.15
C SER A 100 17.05 -2.19 2.91
N GLU A 101 16.42 -3.30 2.53
CA GLU A 101 15.48 -3.36 1.40
C GLU A 101 14.24 -2.50 1.68
N MET A 102 13.68 -2.58 2.89
CA MET A 102 12.55 -1.75 3.32
C MET A 102 12.86 -0.26 3.19
N GLU A 103 14.04 0.18 3.66
CA GLU A 103 14.39 1.60 3.63
C GLU A 103 14.63 2.09 2.19
N SER A 104 15.24 1.26 1.35
CA SER A 104 15.39 1.56 -0.09
C SER A 104 14.03 1.69 -0.79
N ARG A 105 13.08 0.78 -0.54
CA ARG A 105 11.72 0.83 -1.11
C ARG A 105 10.93 2.03 -0.60
N LYS A 106 11.11 2.40 0.65
CA LYS A 106 10.49 3.59 1.25
C LYS A 106 11.01 4.87 0.62
N GLU A 107 12.31 4.96 0.33
CA GLU A 107 12.88 6.09 -0.38
C GLU A 107 12.34 6.19 -1.82
N GLU A 108 12.28 5.06 -2.54
CA GLU A 108 11.68 4.99 -3.88
C GLU A 108 10.22 5.46 -3.85
N TYR A 109 9.44 4.99 -2.88
CA TYR A 109 8.06 5.45 -2.68
C TYR A 109 7.97 6.96 -2.49
N PHE A 110 8.82 7.57 -1.66
CA PHE A 110 8.78 9.02 -1.44
C PHE A 110 9.17 9.83 -2.67
N GLN A 111 10.14 9.36 -3.45
CA GLN A 111 10.51 10.00 -4.71
C GLN A 111 9.34 9.98 -5.71
N ARG A 112 8.72 8.81 -5.89
CA ARG A 112 7.55 8.65 -6.78
C ARG A 112 6.34 9.45 -6.29
N ALA A 113 6.08 9.46 -4.99
CA ALA A 113 5.00 10.23 -4.40
C ALA A 113 5.20 11.74 -4.63
N ALA A 114 6.42 12.26 -4.47
CA ALA A 114 6.73 13.67 -4.74
C ALA A 114 6.51 14.06 -6.22
N GLU A 115 6.86 13.17 -7.14
CA GLU A 115 6.57 13.35 -8.57
C GLU A 115 5.06 13.41 -8.82
N LEU A 116 4.30 12.48 -8.23
CA LEU A 116 2.84 12.47 -8.29
C LEU A 116 2.24 13.76 -7.72
N THR A 117 2.75 14.28 -6.60
CA THR A 117 2.33 15.58 -6.03
C THR A 117 2.46 16.70 -7.05
N LYS A 118 3.60 16.76 -7.74
CA LYS A 118 3.90 17.81 -8.74
C LYS A 118 2.94 17.72 -9.91
N GLN A 119 2.68 16.50 -10.40
CA GLN A 119 1.72 16.27 -11.48
C GLN A 119 0.29 16.63 -11.07
N ARG A 120 -0.14 16.24 -9.85
CA ARG A 120 -1.45 16.60 -9.28
C ARG A 120 -1.64 18.10 -9.19
N LYS A 121 -0.66 18.85 -8.66
CA LYS A 121 -0.72 20.31 -8.58
C LYS A 121 -0.78 20.98 -9.95
N LYS A 122 -0.11 20.42 -10.96
CA LYS A 122 -0.20 20.90 -12.35
C LYS A 122 -1.59 20.65 -12.95
N ALA A 123 -2.13 19.44 -12.77
CA ALA A 123 -3.46 19.07 -13.23
C ALA A 123 -4.56 19.87 -12.55
N ALA A 124 -4.45 20.09 -11.23
CA ALA A 124 -5.32 20.94 -10.43
C ALA A 124 -5.49 22.33 -11.05
N LYS A 125 -4.39 23.03 -11.34
CA LYS A 125 -4.44 24.35 -11.99
C LYS A 125 -5.12 24.33 -13.36
N GLY A 126 -4.90 23.26 -14.13
CA GLY A 126 -5.57 23.07 -15.43
C GLY A 126 -7.08 22.89 -15.28
N LEU A 127 -7.50 22.08 -14.31
CA LEU A 127 -8.90 21.83 -13.98
C LEU A 127 -9.58 23.11 -13.46
N GLU A 128 -8.95 23.83 -12.53
CA GLU A 128 -9.44 25.11 -12.00
C GLU A 128 -9.71 26.13 -13.09
N LYS A 129 -8.77 26.29 -14.03
CA LYS A 129 -8.92 27.21 -15.17
C LYS A 129 -10.10 26.82 -16.08
N THR A 130 -10.30 25.53 -16.29
CA THR A 130 -11.38 25.03 -17.15
C THR A 130 -12.73 25.17 -16.46
N MET A 131 -12.81 24.77 -15.19
CA MET A 131 -14.00 24.94 -14.34
C MET A 131 -14.41 26.41 -14.21
N SER A 132 -13.46 27.33 -14.04
CA SER A 132 -13.76 28.76 -13.96
C SER A 132 -14.45 29.29 -15.23
N LYS A 133 -14.14 28.75 -16.41
CA LYS A 133 -14.83 29.10 -17.65
C LYS A 133 -16.24 28.52 -17.70
N GLU A 134 -16.37 27.23 -17.41
CA GLU A 134 -17.68 26.55 -17.42
C GLU A 134 -18.65 27.15 -16.38
N LEU A 135 -18.17 27.50 -15.19
CA LEU A 135 -18.99 28.14 -14.15
C LEU A 135 -19.47 29.55 -14.56
N LYS A 136 -18.65 30.32 -15.29
CA LYS A 136 -19.07 31.62 -15.85
C LYS A 136 -20.24 31.44 -16.83
N ASP A 137 -20.14 30.45 -17.70
CA ASP A 137 -21.18 30.16 -18.69
C ASP A 137 -22.47 29.64 -18.05
N LEU A 138 -22.38 29.01 -16.87
CA LEU A 138 -23.51 28.53 -16.07
C LEU A 138 -24.01 29.58 -15.05
N ALA A 139 -23.73 30.85 -15.31
CA ALA A 139 -24.10 32.02 -14.48
C ALA A 139 -23.69 31.93 -13.01
N MET A 140 -22.52 31.34 -12.76
CA MET A 140 -21.81 31.43 -11.50
C MET A 140 -20.49 32.19 -11.70
N PRO A 141 -20.50 33.44 -12.22
CA PRO A 141 -19.29 34.15 -12.62
C PRO A 141 -18.39 34.51 -11.44
N GLN A 142 -18.96 34.57 -10.25
CA GLN A 142 -18.28 34.89 -9.00
C GLN A 142 -17.80 33.65 -8.24
N ALA A 143 -18.23 32.46 -8.66
CA ALA A 143 -17.85 31.23 -7.99
C ALA A 143 -16.40 30.86 -8.31
N VAL A 144 -15.66 30.45 -7.28
CA VAL A 144 -14.26 30.06 -7.39
C VAL A 144 -14.14 28.58 -7.04
N PHE A 145 -13.87 27.77 -8.06
CA PHE A 145 -13.51 26.37 -7.89
C PHE A 145 -12.00 26.23 -7.65
N SER A 146 -11.64 25.47 -6.62
CA SER A 146 -10.25 25.18 -6.26
C SER A 146 -10.05 23.69 -5.96
N VAL A 147 -8.83 23.21 -6.19
CA VAL A 147 -8.43 21.84 -5.87
C VAL A 147 -7.38 21.88 -4.78
N SER A 148 -7.80 21.54 -3.56
CA SER A 148 -6.93 21.45 -2.40
C SER A 148 -6.15 20.15 -2.45
N VAL A 149 -4.81 20.26 -2.43
CA VAL A 149 -3.89 19.11 -2.41
C VAL A 149 -3.07 19.20 -1.12
N GLN A 150 -3.61 18.62 -0.04
CA GLN A 150 -3.00 18.72 1.29
C GLN A 150 -2.14 17.50 1.59
N PRO A 151 -0.88 17.67 2.03
CA PRO A 151 -0.04 16.56 2.40
C PRO A 151 -0.63 15.80 3.60
N LEU A 152 -0.56 14.48 3.55
CA LEU A 152 -0.86 13.60 4.67
C LEU A 152 0.31 13.60 5.67
N GLU A 153 0.02 13.30 6.93
CA GLU A 153 1.04 13.04 7.93
C GLU A 153 1.96 11.90 7.48
N LYS A 154 3.23 11.92 7.93
CA LYS A 154 4.27 11.00 7.43
C LYS A 154 3.88 9.53 7.58
N ASP A 155 3.20 9.21 8.68
CA ASP A 155 2.80 7.85 9.05
C ASP A 155 1.48 7.41 8.40
N LYS A 156 0.80 8.33 7.68
CA LYS A 156 -0.47 8.09 6.97
C LYS A 156 -0.27 7.98 5.46
N SER A 157 0.92 7.56 5.02
CA SER A 157 1.21 7.30 3.60
C SER A 157 0.29 6.20 3.06
N THR A 158 -0.23 6.36 1.84
CA THR A 158 -1.18 5.41 1.25
C THR A 158 -0.71 4.91 -0.11
N ALA A 159 -1.28 3.81 -0.59
CA ALA A 159 -1.05 3.35 -1.97
C ALA A 159 -1.46 4.38 -3.04
N GLN A 160 -2.33 5.34 -2.69
CA GLN A 160 -2.78 6.41 -3.59
C GLN A 160 -1.90 7.67 -3.51
N GLY A 161 -0.83 7.66 -2.71
CA GLY A 161 0.11 8.76 -2.55
C GLY A 161 0.05 9.40 -1.16
N ARG A 162 0.54 10.64 -1.08
CA ARG A 162 0.81 11.36 0.17
C ARG A 162 -0.02 12.62 0.33
N GLU A 163 -1.12 12.72 -0.39
CA GLU A 163 -1.98 13.89 -0.33
C GLU A 163 -3.44 13.47 -0.24
N LYS A 164 -4.20 14.23 0.54
CA LYS A 164 -5.65 14.30 0.42
C LYS A 164 -5.97 15.33 -0.65
N VAL A 165 -6.62 14.89 -1.72
CA VAL A 165 -7.14 15.77 -2.77
C VAL A 165 -8.62 16.04 -2.50
N GLU A 166 -9.02 17.30 -2.46
CA GLU A 166 -10.38 17.72 -2.18
C GLU A 166 -10.80 18.85 -3.13
N PHE A 167 -11.97 18.73 -3.75
CA PHE A 167 -12.54 19.78 -4.58
C PHE A 167 -13.35 20.73 -3.71
N GLN A 168 -13.07 22.01 -3.85
CA GLN A 168 -13.64 23.06 -3.02
C GLN A 168 -14.24 24.16 -3.89
N LEU A 169 -15.22 24.86 -3.34
CA LEU A 169 -15.92 25.96 -3.98
C LEU A 169 -16.14 27.08 -2.98
N ALA A 170 -15.85 28.31 -3.39
CA ALA A 170 -16.45 29.50 -2.79
C ALA A 170 -17.57 29.97 -3.74
N ALA A 171 -18.82 29.97 -3.29
CA ALA A 171 -19.95 30.31 -4.15
C ALA A 171 -19.97 31.81 -4.47
N ASN A 172 -19.69 32.64 -3.46
CA ASN A 172 -19.65 34.10 -3.60
C ASN A 172 -18.28 34.70 -3.23
N PRO A 173 -17.97 35.92 -3.70
CA PRO A 173 -16.74 36.61 -3.34
C PRO A 173 -16.71 36.88 -1.84
N GLY A 174 -15.59 36.56 -1.20
CA GLY A 174 -15.41 36.76 0.25
C GLY A 174 -15.91 35.60 1.12
N GLU A 175 -16.57 34.59 0.54
CA GLU A 175 -16.89 33.35 1.26
C GLU A 175 -15.69 32.41 1.34
N ALA A 176 -15.67 31.57 2.38
CA ALA A 176 -14.67 30.53 2.51
C ALA A 176 -14.86 29.45 1.44
N SER A 177 -13.75 28.95 0.90
CA SER A 177 -13.78 27.79 0.01
C SER A 177 -14.08 26.54 0.83
N LEU A 178 -15.21 25.89 0.53
CA LEU A 178 -15.69 24.71 1.26
C LEU A 178 -15.70 23.48 0.35
N PRO A 179 -15.56 22.25 0.90
CA PRO A 179 -15.72 21.03 0.13
C PRO A 179 -17.07 21.00 -0.59
N LEU A 180 -17.13 20.51 -1.83
CA LEU A 180 -18.36 20.46 -2.63
C LEU A 180 -19.55 19.83 -1.89
N ALA A 181 -19.30 18.79 -1.09
CA ALA A 181 -20.33 18.11 -0.31
C ALA A 181 -20.96 18.97 0.80
N LYS A 182 -20.34 20.11 1.15
CA LYS A 182 -20.80 21.06 2.17
C LYS A 182 -21.33 22.37 1.58
N VAL A 183 -21.38 22.50 0.25
CA VAL A 183 -21.94 23.68 -0.41
C VAL A 183 -23.46 23.66 -0.25
N ALA A 184 -24.04 24.81 0.10
CA ALA A 184 -25.33 24.91 0.80
C ALA A 184 -26.58 24.99 -0.10
N SER A 185 -26.48 24.81 -1.42
CA SER A 185 -27.65 24.85 -2.33
C SER A 185 -27.64 23.68 -3.32
N GLY A 186 -28.76 22.94 -3.37
CA GLY A 186 -28.95 21.82 -4.30
C GLY A 186 -28.77 22.22 -5.76
N GLY A 187 -29.32 23.38 -6.15
CA GLY A 187 -29.21 23.88 -7.52
C GLY A 187 -27.80 24.32 -7.92
N GLU A 188 -27.03 24.90 -6.99
CA GLU A 188 -25.61 25.24 -7.26
C GLU A 188 -24.77 23.99 -7.46
N LEU A 189 -24.97 22.97 -6.60
CA LEU A 189 -24.29 21.70 -6.73
C LEU A 189 -24.65 21.01 -8.06
N SER A 190 -25.92 21.01 -8.45
CA SER A 190 -26.38 20.47 -9.74
C SER A 190 -25.72 21.16 -10.93
N ARG A 191 -25.58 22.50 -10.90
CA ARG A 191 -24.86 23.24 -11.94
C ARG A 191 -23.36 22.94 -11.97
N ILE A 192 -22.73 22.77 -10.81
CA ILE A 192 -21.31 22.38 -10.74
C ILE A 192 -21.11 20.97 -11.31
N MET A 193 -22.00 20.03 -10.98
CA MET A 193 -21.95 18.69 -11.54
C MET A 193 -22.19 18.70 -13.05
N LEU A 194 -23.05 19.59 -13.55
CA LEU A 194 -23.23 19.80 -14.99
C LEU A 194 -21.94 20.31 -15.64
N ALA A 195 -21.25 21.27 -15.04
CA ALA A 195 -19.95 21.76 -15.53
C ALA A 195 -18.92 20.62 -15.61
N ILE A 196 -18.84 19.82 -14.55
CA ILE A 196 -17.95 18.65 -14.48
C ILE A 196 -18.29 17.64 -15.57
N LYS A 197 -19.58 17.33 -15.76
CA LYS A 197 -20.01 16.37 -16.77
C LYS A 197 -19.78 16.89 -18.18
N ALA A 198 -20.02 18.18 -18.43
CA ALA A 198 -19.75 18.84 -19.71
C ALA A 198 -18.28 18.72 -20.13
N MET A 199 -17.33 18.82 -19.19
CA MET A 199 -15.91 18.60 -19.47
C MET A 199 -15.56 17.13 -19.76
N GLN A 200 -16.35 16.18 -19.25
CA GLN A 200 -16.13 14.73 -19.38
C GLN A 200 -16.81 14.12 -20.61
N VAL A 201 -17.64 14.88 -21.36
CA VAL A 201 -18.42 14.40 -22.52
C VAL A 201 -17.55 13.67 -23.57
N TYR A 202 -16.25 13.96 -23.62
CA TYR A 202 -15.32 13.34 -24.57
C TYR A 202 -14.66 12.02 -24.09
N ARG A 203 -14.89 11.57 -22.86
CA ARG A 203 -14.15 10.44 -22.26
C ARG A 203 -14.99 9.25 -21.79
N GLU A 204 -16.32 9.37 -21.72
CA GLU A 204 -17.20 8.29 -21.23
C GLU A 204 -18.46 8.13 -22.10
N SER A 205 -18.79 6.88 -22.47
CA SER A 205 -20.02 6.53 -23.19
C SER A 205 -20.86 5.47 -22.46
N ALA A 206 -22.18 5.59 -22.63
CA ALA A 206 -23.28 4.74 -22.12
C ALA A 206 -23.60 4.87 -20.62
N GLY A 207 -24.39 5.87 -20.27
CA GLY A 207 -25.05 6.01 -18.97
C GLY A 207 -26.21 7.01 -19.04
N THR A 208 -27.12 6.94 -18.07
CA THR A 208 -28.20 7.90 -17.86
C THR A 208 -27.82 8.83 -16.71
N VAL A 209 -27.95 10.14 -16.91
CA VAL A 209 -27.70 11.16 -15.89
C VAL A 209 -28.99 11.90 -15.58
N ILE A 210 -29.25 12.13 -14.29
CA ILE A 210 -30.43 12.87 -13.82
C ILE A 210 -29.94 14.18 -13.21
N PHE A 211 -30.45 15.29 -13.72
CA PHE A 211 -30.28 16.61 -13.13
C PHE A 211 -31.60 17.06 -12.53
N ASP A 212 -31.59 17.34 -11.24
CA ASP A 212 -32.69 17.94 -10.50
C ASP A 212 -32.26 19.33 -10.00
N GLU A 213 -33.20 20.26 -9.94
CA GLU A 213 -33.00 21.66 -9.49
C GLU A 213 -31.88 22.44 -10.19
N VAL A 214 -31.39 22.00 -11.36
CA VAL A 214 -30.34 22.72 -12.11
C VAL A 214 -30.78 24.13 -12.52
N ASP A 215 -32.09 24.35 -12.56
CA ASP A 215 -32.79 25.59 -12.88
C ASP A 215 -33.16 26.43 -11.65
N SER A 216 -32.75 26.02 -10.44
CA SER A 216 -33.04 26.75 -9.21
C SER A 216 -32.29 28.09 -9.14
N GLY A 217 -33.04 29.17 -8.89
CA GLY A 217 -32.50 30.52 -8.73
C GLY A 217 -32.01 31.18 -10.03
N ILE A 218 -32.38 30.66 -11.20
CA ILE A 218 -31.97 31.21 -12.50
C ILE A 218 -33.16 31.52 -13.41
N GLY A 219 -32.92 32.37 -14.42
CA GLY A 219 -33.92 32.72 -15.43
C GLY A 219 -33.30 33.39 -16.65
N GLY A 220 -34.12 33.64 -17.67
CA GLY A 220 -33.71 34.41 -18.86
C GLY A 220 -32.51 33.80 -19.59
N HIS A 221 -31.49 34.62 -19.86
CA HIS A 221 -30.30 34.20 -20.60
C HIS A 221 -29.54 33.05 -19.92
N THR A 222 -29.49 33.06 -18.58
CA THR A 222 -28.86 32.00 -17.79
C THR A 222 -29.52 30.65 -18.00
N ALA A 223 -30.86 30.61 -17.98
CA ALA A 223 -31.60 29.37 -18.19
C ALA A 223 -31.34 28.79 -19.59
N LYS A 224 -31.22 29.65 -20.61
CA LYS A 224 -30.84 29.23 -21.97
C LYS A 224 -29.42 28.66 -22.02
N ALA A 225 -28.46 29.25 -21.31
CA ALA A 225 -27.09 28.74 -21.24
C ALA A 225 -27.01 27.37 -20.55
N VAL A 226 -27.71 27.20 -19.41
CA VAL A 226 -27.82 25.91 -18.72
C VAL A 226 -28.47 24.86 -19.62
N GLY A 227 -29.59 25.20 -20.28
CA GLY A 227 -30.25 24.31 -21.23
C GLY A 227 -29.35 23.90 -22.41
N ALA A 228 -28.55 24.83 -22.94
CA ALA A 228 -27.59 24.53 -24.00
C ALA A 228 -26.50 23.56 -23.54
N ARG A 229 -26.02 23.68 -22.29
CA ARG A 229 -25.06 22.74 -21.70
C ARG A 229 -25.66 21.37 -21.44
N LEU A 230 -26.91 21.30 -20.97
CA LEU A 230 -27.65 20.04 -20.84
C LEU A 230 -27.80 19.35 -22.20
N ALA A 231 -28.18 20.10 -23.24
CA ALA A 231 -28.28 19.60 -24.61
C ALA A 231 -26.94 19.14 -25.19
N GLN A 232 -25.83 19.80 -24.81
CA GLN A 232 -24.49 19.36 -25.20
C GLN A 232 -24.15 18.00 -24.57
N VAL A 233 -24.43 17.83 -23.28
CA VAL A 233 -24.22 16.55 -22.57
C VAL A 233 -25.11 15.45 -23.13
N SER A 234 -26.37 15.76 -23.48
CA SER A 234 -27.32 14.77 -23.99
C SER A 234 -26.91 14.17 -25.35
N ARG A 235 -26.00 14.81 -26.11
CA ARG A 235 -25.50 14.26 -27.38
C ARG A 235 -24.76 12.93 -27.25
N LYS A 236 -24.26 12.60 -26.06
CA LYS A 236 -23.47 11.38 -25.81
C LYS A 236 -24.07 10.45 -24.76
N GLN A 237 -25.05 10.92 -23.98
CA GLN A 237 -25.63 10.23 -22.83
C GLN A 237 -27.11 10.54 -22.70
N GLN A 238 -27.90 9.64 -22.13
CA GLN A 238 -29.29 9.96 -21.82
C GLN A 238 -29.32 10.93 -20.65
N LEU A 239 -30.00 12.07 -20.81
CA LEU A 239 -30.14 13.07 -19.76
C LEU A 239 -31.62 13.25 -19.42
N LEU A 240 -31.94 13.12 -18.13
CA LEU A 240 -33.25 13.47 -17.58
C LEU A 240 -33.09 14.75 -16.76
N CYS A 241 -33.87 15.78 -17.10
CA CYS A 241 -33.90 17.04 -16.37
C CYS A 241 -35.32 17.30 -15.91
N ILE A 242 -35.51 17.57 -14.63
CA ILE A 242 -36.76 18.12 -14.11
C ILE A 242 -36.61 19.64 -14.14
N THR A 243 -37.53 20.34 -14.79
CA THR A 243 -37.44 21.81 -14.93
C THR A 243 -38.82 22.45 -15.02
N HIS A 244 -38.90 23.69 -14.54
CA HIS A 244 -40.05 24.57 -14.71
C HIS A 244 -39.79 25.71 -15.70
N LEU A 245 -38.59 25.76 -16.29
CA LEU A 245 -38.18 26.83 -17.21
C LEU A 245 -38.38 26.40 -18.67
N HIS A 246 -39.21 27.16 -19.40
CA HIS A 246 -39.48 26.91 -20.82
C HIS A 246 -38.21 26.97 -21.67
N GLN A 247 -37.22 27.78 -21.29
CA GLN A 247 -35.95 27.89 -22.01
C GLN A 247 -35.16 26.57 -22.02
N ILE A 248 -35.25 25.79 -20.94
CA ILE A 248 -34.59 24.48 -20.82
C ILE A 248 -35.43 23.42 -21.51
N ALA A 249 -36.74 23.38 -21.24
CA ALA A 249 -37.66 22.40 -21.83
C ALA A 249 -37.75 22.51 -23.37
N ALA A 250 -37.60 23.71 -23.93
CA ALA A 250 -37.55 23.92 -25.38
C ALA A 250 -36.36 23.22 -26.05
N LEU A 251 -35.25 23.00 -25.33
CA LEU A 251 -34.05 22.35 -25.86
C LEU A 251 -34.08 20.82 -25.74
N ALA A 252 -35.03 20.24 -25.00
CA ALA A 252 -35.13 18.80 -24.84
C ALA A 252 -35.43 18.06 -26.16
N ASP A 253 -34.94 16.84 -26.31
CA ASP A 253 -35.32 15.95 -27.43
C ASP A 253 -36.73 15.41 -27.25
N HIS A 254 -37.05 15.01 -26.01
CA HIS A 254 -38.37 14.57 -25.59
C HIS A 254 -38.87 15.45 -24.44
N HIS A 255 -40.13 15.85 -24.48
CA HIS A 255 -40.76 16.66 -23.43
C HIS A 255 -41.85 15.84 -22.75
N LEU A 256 -41.60 15.44 -21.49
CA LEU A 256 -42.58 14.77 -20.65
C LEU A 256 -43.31 15.80 -19.79
N PHE A 257 -44.63 15.79 -19.84
CA PHE A 257 -45.51 16.61 -19.03
C PHE A 257 -46.05 15.80 -17.85
N VAL A 258 -45.92 16.36 -16.65
CA VAL A 258 -46.33 15.75 -15.40
C VAL A 258 -47.45 16.58 -14.78
N GLN A 259 -48.61 15.96 -14.57
CA GLN A 259 -49.76 16.62 -13.96
C GLN A 259 -50.35 15.82 -12.80
N LYS A 260 -50.93 16.55 -11.83
CA LYS A 260 -51.73 15.97 -10.75
C LYS A 260 -53.18 15.92 -11.20
N ARG A 261 -53.79 14.74 -11.18
CA ARG A 261 -55.21 14.53 -11.45
C ARG A 261 -55.90 13.89 -10.26
N VAL A 262 -57.06 14.40 -9.87
CA VAL A 262 -57.87 13.80 -8.80
C VAL A 262 -58.82 12.78 -9.44
N VAL A 263 -58.68 11.51 -9.05
CA VAL A 263 -59.55 10.40 -9.47
C VAL A 263 -60.02 9.69 -8.21
N ASP A 264 -61.33 9.51 -8.03
CA ASP A 264 -61.94 8.88 -6.85
C ASP A 264 -61.45 9.48 -5.53
N SER A 265 -61.42 10.82 -5.44
CA SER A 265 -60.93 11.56 -4.26
C SER A 265 -59.46 11.29 -3.88
N ARG A 266 -58.65 10.71 -4.79
CA ARG A 266 -57.22 10.52 -4.61
C ARG A 266 -56.44 11.23 -5.71
N THR A 267 -55.39 11.95 -5.32
CA THR A 267 -54.45 12.57 -6.27
C THR A 267 -53.57 11.50 -6.89
N ARG A 268 -53.60 11.37 -8.21
CA ARG A 268 -52.69 10.55 -9.01
C ARG A 268 -51.78 11.46 -9.85
N ILE A 269 -50.56 10.99 -10.10
CA ILE A 269 -49.63 11.64 -11.02
C ILE A 269 -49.77 10.97 -12.38
N GLU A 270 -50.10 11.75 -13.40
CA GLU A 270 -50.09 11.31 -14.80
C GLU A 270 -48.87 11.92 -15.50
N VAL A 271 -48.17 11.08 -16.29
CA VAL A 271 -47.04 11.50 -17.11
C VAL A 271 -47.40 11.21 -18.57
N SER A 272 -47.24 12.21 -19.43
CA SER A 272 -47.53 12.10 -20.86
C SER A 272 -46.40 12.72 -21.69
N SER A 273 -46.16 12.19 -22.89
CA SER A 273 -45.21 12.80 -23.83
C SER A 273 -45.90 13.87 -24.66
N LEU A 274 -45.28 15.04 -24.79
CA LEU A 274 -45.77 16.14 -25.62
C LEU A 274 -45.08 16.13 -26.99
N HIS A 275 -45.88 16.35 -28.04
CA HIS A 275 -45.44 16.36 -29.42
C HIS A 275 -46.02 17.58 -30.15
N ASP A 276 -45.27 18.10 -31.12
CA ASP A 276 -45.69 19.16 -32.05
C ASP A 276 -46.44 20.32 -31.38
N GLU A 277 -47.75 20.48 -31.63
CA GLU A 277 -48.54 21.58 -31.08
C GLU A 277 -48.69 21.52 -29.56
N SER A 278 -48.91 20.34 -28.97
CA SER A 278 -49.08 20.23 -27.51
C SER A 278 -47.82 20.64 -26.75
N ARG A 279 -46.65 20.45 -27.37
CA ARG A 279 -45.38 20.93 -26.85
C ARG A 279 -45.27 22.46 -26.93
N VAL A 280 -45.72 23.07 -28.03
CA VAL A 280 -45.71 24.54 -28.19
C VAL A 280 -46.65 25.20 -27.19
N GLU A 281 -47.84 24.63 -26.98
CA GLU A 281 -48.82 25.12 -26.02
C GLU A 281 -48.30 25.06 -24.59
N GLU A 282 -47.69 23.95 -24.19
CA GLU A 282 -47.11 23.82 -22.86
C GLU A 282 -45.96 24.81 -22.64
N LEU A 283 -45.06 24.97 -23.61
CA LEU A 283 -43.97 25.94 -23.50
C LEU A 283 -44.49 27.39 -23.46
N ALA A 284 -45.57 27.70 -24.18
CA ALA A 284 -46.24 29.01 -24.10
C ALA A 284 -46.89 29.22 -22.72
N ARG A 285 -47.50 28.18 -22.15
CA ARG A 285 -48.04 28.19 -20.78
C ARG A 285 -46.93 28.39 -19.75
N MET A 286 -45.80 27.70 -19.88
CA MET A 286 -44.61 27.86 -19.02
C MET A 286 -43.96 29.25 -19.16
N LEU A 287 -44.13 29.94 -20.29
CA LEU A 287 -43.75 31.34 -20.47
C LEU A 287 -44.70 32.31 -19.74
N GLY A 288 -45.87 31.84 -19.30
CA GLY A 288 -46.91 32.65 -18.65
C GLY A 288 -47.91 33.27 -19.63
N ALA A 289 -47.93 32.82 -20.89
CA ALA A 289 -48.90 33.30 -21.87
C ALA A 289 -50.24 32.56 -21.75
N GLY A 290 -51.33 33.26 -22.08
CA GLY A 290 -52.65 32.63 -22.21
C GLY A 290 -52.69 31.64 -23.39
N PRO A 291 -53.62 30.67 -23.37
CA PRO A 291 -53.70 29.58 -24.35
C PRO A 291 -53.84 30.05 -25.81
N ASP A 292 -54.41 31.25 -26.02
CA ASP A 292 -54.69 31.83 -27.33
C ASP A 292 -53.63 32.85 -27.80
N SER A 293 -52.48 32.94 -27.13
CA SER A 293 -51.45 33.92 -27.48
C SER A 293 -50.61 33.50 -28.70
N ASP A 294 -51.00 33.94 -29.90
CA ASP A 294 -50.26 33.69 -31.14
C ASP A 294 -48.84 34.26 -31.14
N SER A 295 -48.60 35.36 -30.41
CA SER A 295 -47.26 35.93 -30.27
C SER A 295 -46.36 35.03 -29.42
N ALA A 296 -46.87 34.47 -28.33
CA ALA A 296 -46.14 33.52 -27.49
C ALA A 296 -45.84 32.22 -28.24
N LYS A 297 -46.84 31.66 -28.95
CA LYS A 297 -46.64 30.46 -29.78
C LYS A 297 -45.56 30.68 -30.85
N ARG A 298 -45.55 31.85 -31.50
CA ARG A 298 -44.48 32.22 -32.46
C ARG A 298 -43.10 32.35 -31.82
N HIS A 299 -43.02 32.94 -30.62
CA HIS A 299 -41.75 33.06 -29.89
C HIS A 299 -41.19 31.67 -29.50
N VAL A 300 -42.04 30.80 -28.97
CA VAL A 300 -41.69 29.42 -28.61
C VAL A 300 -41.23 28.63 -29.81
N LYS A 301 -41.95 28.69 -30.95
CA LYS A 301 -41.55 28.00 -32.19
C LYS A 301 -40.15 28.42 -32.63
N ARG A 302 -39.87 29.73 -32.64
CA ARG A 302 -38.52 30.24 -32.96
C ARG A 302 -37.44 29.71 -32.00
N MET A 303 -37.73 29.69 -30.70
CA MET A 303 -36.81 29.15 -29.69
C MET A 303 -36.53 27.65 -29.89
N MET A 304 -37.54 26.87 -30.28
CA MET A 304 -37.38 25.46 -30.63
C MET A 304 -36.57 25.27 -31.92
N GLU A 305 -36.73 26.16 -32.91
CA GLU A 305 -35.95 26.13 -34.15
C GLU A 305 -34.47 26.50 -33.94
N GLU A 306 -34.17 27.45 -33.05
CA GLU A 306 -32.79 27.84 -32.68
C GLU A 306 -31.97 26.67 -32.12
N LYS A 307 -32.63 25.66 -31.53
CA LYS A 307 -32.01 24.38 -31.14
C LYS A 307 -31.29 23.72 -32.32
N THR A 308 -31.84 23.84 -33.53
CA THR A 308 -31.35 23.17 -34.74
C THR A 308 -30.10 23.85 -35.32
N LEU A 309 -29.94 25.16 -35.10
CA LEU A 309 -28.86 25.96 -35.69
C LEU A 309 -27.61 26.04 -34.81
N GLY A 310 -27.77 26.07 -33.48
CA GLY A 310 -26.65 26.13 -32.53
C GLY A 310 -25.96 24.78 -32.24
N VAL A 311 -26.46 23.69 -32.82
CA VAL A 311 -25.97 22.33 -32.57
C VAL A 311 -24.92 21.86 -33.59
N SER A 312 -24.71 22.64 -34.65
CA SER A 312 -23.85 22.32 -35.81
C SER A 312 -22.39 22.76 -35.69
N GLY A 313 -21.88 22.98 -34.48
CA GLY A 313 -20.48 23.34 -34.19
C GLY A 313 -19.79 22.31 -33.30
#